data_AF-A0A9N9NR09-F1
#
_entry.id   AF-A0A9N9NR09-F1
#
_cell.length_a   1.000
_cell.length_b   1.000
_cell.length_c   1.000
_cell.angle_alpha   90.00
_cell.angle_beta   90.00
_cell.angle_gamma   90.00
#
_symmetry.space_group_name_H-M   'P 1'
#
loop_
_entity.id
_entity.type
_entity.pdbx_description
1 polymer ?
#
loop_
_entity_poly.entity_id
_entity_poly.type
_entity_poly.pdbx_seq_one_letter_code
_entity_poly.pdbx_strand_id
1 'polypeptide(L)'
;MTDDLVEDNPALRKQYLTETEWYEVEAIVILLEPIAKATLILSLLTCPMMRDLYMIFPTILNILYNALNSKIQINSQIAQRIYKKLNDYWSVLRTCCSVLVALDPNIKLSSFDSKTAIIVHELLYSIYKQYKEPSSSVTEDTNDSPRNYFRKHRNESLPTNSNVLMNTLQPLKKIVTLWNSEKHDLLICIILGFQE
;
A
#
# COMPACT_ATOMS: atom_id res chain seq x y z
N MET A 1 2.50 40.29 4.60
CA MET A 1 2.55 40.77 6.01
C MET A 1 3.97 40.54 6.51
N THR A 2 4.85 41.49 6.23
CA THR A 2 6.24 41.48 6.72
C THR A 2 6.26 42.14 8.10
N ASP A 3 6.93 41.49 9.03
CA ASP A 3 7.07 41.93 10.42
C ASP A 3 7.89 43.24 10.45
N ASP A 4 7.44 44.26 11.19
CA ASP A 4 8.08 45.60 11.24
C ASP A 4 9.57 45.52 11.67
N LEU A 5 9.94 44.43 12.36
CA LEU A 5 11.30 44.13 12.82
C LEU A 5 12.26 43.70 11.68
N VAL A 6 11.74 43.28 10.52
CA VAL A 6 12.53 42.78 9.38
C VAL A 6 12.90 43.91 8.41
N GLU A 7 12.14 45.00 8.37
CA GLU A 7 12.41 46.16 7.52
C GLU A 7 13.71 46.89 7.92
N ASP A 8 13.98 46.96 9.23
CA ASP A 8 15.14 47.67 9.79
C ASP A 8 16.45 46.87 9.76
N ASN A 9 16.42 45.57 9.43
CA ASN A 9 17.62 44.73 9.41
C ASN A 9 17.84 44.04 8.05
N PRO A 10 18.74 44.56 7.19
CA PRO A 10 18.97 44.01 5.85
C PRO A 10 19.59 42.61 5.85
N ALA A 11 20.17 42.14 6.96
CA ALA A 11 20.64 40.77 7.10
C ALA A 11 19.49 39.78 7.32
N LEU A 12 18.47 40.16 8.09
CA LEU A 12 17.25 39.37 8.30
C LEU A 12 16.36 39.35 7.05
N ARG A 13 16.32 40.47 6.30
CA ARG A 13 15.56 40.56 5.05
C ARG A 13 16.04 39.58 3.96
N LYS A 14 17.30 39.15 3.99
CA LYS A 14 17.84 38.12 3.08
C LYS A 14 17.48 36.69 3.48
N GLN A 15 17.06 36.48 4.73
CA GLN A 15 16.66 35.16 5.25
C GLN A 15 15.14 34.96 5.22
N TYR A 16 14.37 36.04 5.05
CA TYR A 16 12.93 35.97 4.95
C TYR A 16 12.47 35.57 3.55
N LEU A 17 11.44 34.73 3.51
CA LEU A 17 10.77 34.37 2.27
C LEU A 17 10.07 35.60 1.69
N THR A 18 10.24 35.80 0.40
CA THR A 18 9.48 36.73 -0.42
C THR A 18 8.03 36.29 -0.52
N GLU A 19 7.15 37.20 -0.94
CA GLU A 19 5.71 36.92 -1.08
C GLU A 19 5.44 35.78 -2.09
N THR A 20 6.25 35.70 -3.14
CA THR A 20 6.21 34.60 -4.12
C THR A 20 6.63 33.27 -3.49
N GLU A 21 7.70 33.26 -2.68
CA GLU A 21 8.18 32.06 -2.00
C GLU A 21 7.16 31.57 -0.96
N TRP A 22 6.46 32.49 -0.27
CA TRP A 22 5.35 32.13 0.61
C TRP A 22 4.21 31.44 -0.13
N TYR A 23 3.84 31.95 -1.32
CA TYR A 23 2.82 31.32 -2.15
C TYR A 23 3.25 29.92 -2.62
N GLU A 24 4.52 29.73 -2.96
CA GLU A 24 5.08 28.42 -3.31
C GLU A 24 5.04 27.46 -2.12
N VAL A 25 5.44 27.91 -0.93
CA VAL A 25 5.37 27.11 0.30
C VAL A 25 3.94 26.70 0.62
N GLU A 26 2.99 27.62 0.53
CA GLU A 26 1.57 27.32 0.74
C GLU A 26 1.06 26.27 -0.27
N ALA A 27 1.42 26.41 -1.54
CA ALA A 27 1.05 25.47 -2.59
C ALA A 27 1.61 24.06 -2.34
N ILE A 28 2.83 23.96 -1.79
CA ILE A 28 3.46 22.70 -1.38
C ILE A 28 2.74 22.10 -0.18
N VAL A 29 2.41 22.90 0.84
CA VAL A 29 1.69 22.43 2.03
C VAL A 29 0.34 21.82 1.64
N ILE A 30 -0.41 22.49 0.76
CA ILE A 30 -1.69 21.98 0.24
C ILE A 30 -1.49 20.65 -0.51
N LEU A 31 -0.42 20.51 -1.30
CA LEU A 31 -0.11 19.27 -2.01
C LEU A 31 0.22 18.10 -1.07
N LEU A 32 0.92 18.38 0.04
CA LEU A 32 1.38 17.37 0.98
C LEU A 32 0.34 16.99 2.04
N GLU A 33 -0.64 17.85 2.31
CA GLU A 33 -1.68 17.62 3.32
C GLU A 33 -2.39 16.25 3.19
N PRO A 34 -2.79 15.78 1.99
CA PRO A 34 -3.46 14.48 1.85
C PRO A 34 -2.53 13.30 2.19
N ILE A 35 -1.24 13.43 1.90
CA ILE A 35 -0.22 12.43 2.25
C ILE A 35 -0.03 12.39 3.76
N ALA A 36 0.03 13.55 4.41
CA ALA A 36 0.12 13.65 5.86
C ALA A 36 -1.10 13.01 6.55
N LYS A 37 -2.32 13.29 6.05
CA LYS A 37 -3.55 12.67 6.55
C LYS A 37 -3.56 11.16 6.38
N ALA A 38 -3.17 10.67 5.21
CA ALA A 38 -3.07 9.23 4.95
C ALA A 38 -2.05 8.55 5.88
N THR A 39 -0.91 9.19 6.10
CA THR A 39 0.14 8.69 7.00
C THR A 39 -0.35 8.66 8.45
N LEU A 40 -1.05 9.71 8.89
CA LEU A 40 -1.68 9.75 10.21
C LEU A 40 -2.69 8.62 10.39
N ILE A 41 -3.59 8.41 9.42
CA ILE A 41 -4.58 7.33 9.47
C ILE A 41 -3.87 5.98 9.59
N LEU A 42 -2.88 5.70 8.75
CA LEU A 42 -2.13 4.45 8.77
C LEU A 42 -1.35 4.24 10.08
N SER A 43 -0.84 5.32 10.67
CA SER A 43 -0.08 5.29 11.93
C SER A 43 -0.96 5.07 13.15
N LEU A 44 -2.22 5.52 13.10
CA LEU A 44 -3.20 5.34 14.17
C LEU A 44 -3.80 3.92 14.19
N LEU A 45 -3.69 3.18 13.09
CA LEU A 45 -4.12 1.79 13.03
C LEU A 45 -3.16 0.92 13.82
N THR A 46 -3.65 0.23 14.85
CA THR A 46 -2.86 -0.73 15.64
C THR A 46 -2.35 -1.90 14.80
N CYS A 47 -3.02 -2.20 13.69
CA CYS A 47 -2.57 -3.17 12.69
C CYS A 47 -3.17 -2.77 11.34
N PRO A 48 -2.49 -1.93 10.52
CA PRO A 48 -3.00 -1.56 9.22
C PRO A 48 -3.20 -2.82 8.37
N MET A 49 -4.42 -3.03 7.89
CA MET A 49 -4.74 -4.16 7.04
C MET A 49 -4.36 -3.86 5.60
N MET A 50 -4.12 -4.90 4.80
CA MET A 50 -3.86 -4.75 3.36
C MET A 50 -5.00 -4.02 2.63
N ARG A 51 -6.21 -4.09 3.20
CA ARG A 51 -7.37 -3.29 2.77
C ARG A 51 -7.16 -1.78 2.93
N ASP A 52 -6.64 -1.34 4.06
CA ASP A 52 -6.42 0.08 4.34
C ASP A 52 -5.41 0.66 3.34
N LEU A 53 -4.31 -0.08 3.13
CA LEU A 53 -3.32 0.26 2.10
C LEU A 53 -3.92 0.27 0.69
N TYR A 54 -4.75 -0.73 0.36
CA TYR A 54 -5.39 -0.83 -0.94
C TYR A 54 -6.34 0.33 -1.24
N MET A 55 -6.97 0.92 -0.23
CA MET A 55 -7.83 2.10 -0.40
C MET A 55 -7.02 3.40 -0.45
N ILE A 56 -5.99 3.54 0.39
CA ILE A 56 -5.25 4.78 0.56
C ILE A 56 -4.30 5.06 -0.62
N PHE A 57 -3.54 4.06 -1.07
CA PHE A 57 -2.53 4.25 -2.12
C PHE A 57 -3.12 4.79 -3.45
N PRO A 58 -4.17 4.17 -4.02
CA PRO A 58 -4.81 4.71 -5.23
C PRO A 58 -5.36 6.12 -5.05
N THR A 59 -5.87 6.44 -3.86
CA THR A 59 -6.40 7.78 -3.54
C THR A 59 -5.29 8.83 -3.60
N ILE A 60 -4.14 8.57 -2.96
CA ILE A 60 -2.99 9.48 -3.01
C ILE A 60 -2.46 9.62 -4.45
N LEU A 61 -2.34 8.50 -5.18
CA LEU A 61 -1.90 8.53 -6.58
C LEU A 61 -2.81 9.40 -7.45
N ASN A 62 -4.13 9.32 -7.26
CA ASN A 62 -5.07 10.15 -8.00
C ASN A 62 -4.93 11.65 -7.68
N ILE A 63 -4.74 12.00 -6.39
CA ILE A 63 -4.50 13.38 -5.97
C ILE A 63 -3.23 13.93 -6.61
N LEU A 64 -2.14 13.16 -6.55
CA LEU A 64 -0.86 13.54 -7.16
C LEU A 64 -0.97 13.66 -8.68
N TYR A 65 -1.69 12.74 -9.32
CA TYR A 65 -1.93 12.78 -10.76
C TYR A 65 -2.67 14.05 -11.18
N ASN A 66 -3.69 14.46 -10.41
CA ASN A 66 -4.41 15.71 -10.66
C ASN A 66 -3.50 16.93 -10.48
N ALA A 67 -2.57 16.89 -9.52
CA ALA A 67 -1.60 17.94 -9.28
C ALA A 67 -0.54 18.08 -10.39
N LEU A 68 -0.33 17.06 -11.23
CA LEU A 68 0.55 17.17 -12.41
C LEU A 68 0.08 18.25 -13.39
N ASN A 69 -1.23 18.47 -13.47
CA ASN A 69 -1.85 19.46 -14.34
C ASN A 69 -2.00 20.83 -13.66
N SER A 70 -1.37 21.05 -12.50
CA SER A 70 -1.41 22.33 -11.80
C SER A 70 -0.76 23.44 -12.62
N LYS A 71 -1.34 24.65 -12.55
CA LYS A 71 -0.73 25.87 -13.10
C LYS A 71 0.54 26.29 -12.35
N ILE A 72 0.68 25.83 -11.10
CA ILE A 72 1.83 26.11 -10.26
C ILE A 72 2.93 25.09 -10.60
N GLN A 73 4.01 25.57 -11.22
CA GLN A 73 5.10 24.72 -11.72
C GLN A 73 5.80 23.91 -10.61
N ILE A 74 5.96 24.48 -9.41
CA ILE A 74 6.60 23.76 -8.31
C ILE A 74 5.74 22.57 -7.85
N ASN A 75 4.42 22.72 -7.84
CA ASN A 75 3.50 21.64 -7.50
C ASN A 75 3.55 20.51 -8.51
N SER A 76 3.60 20.81 -9.81
CA SER A 76 3.66 19.75 -10.83
C SER A 76 4.98 18.99 -10.76
N GLN A 77 6.10 19.67 -10.51
CA GLN A 77 7.41 19.03 -10.33
C GLN A 77 7.47 18.13 -9.10
N ILE A 78 7.01 18.63 -7.94
CA ILE A 78 6.99 17.84 -6.70
C ILE A 78 6.02 16.67 -6.83
N ALA A 79 4.82 16.92 -7.33
CA ALA A 79 3.82 15.88 -7.56
C ALA A 79 4.36 14.78 -8.49
N GLN A 80 5.07 15.14 -9.55
CA GLN A 80 5.67 14.16 -10.47
C GLN A 80 6.69 13.25 -9.79
N ARG A 81 7.58 13.82 -8.97
CA ARG A 81 8.60 13.05 -8.25
C ARG A 81 7.97 12.09 -7.25
N ILE A 82 7.01 12.58 -6.46
CA ILE A 82 6.29 11.77 -5.47
C ILE A 82 5.46 10.70 -6.18
N TYR A 83 4.70 11.07 -7.21
CA TYR A 83 3.85 10.16 -7.99
C TYR A 83 4.66 9.01 -8.55
N LYS A 84 5.81 9.30 -9.18
CA LYS A 84 6.68 8.28 -9.76
C LYS A 84 7.11 7.27 -8.69
N LYS A 85 7.68 7.75 -7.58
CA LYS A 85 8.17 6.88 -6.49
C LYS A 85 7.03 6.05 -5.88
N LEU A 86 5.88 6.67 -5.62
CA LEU A 86 4.72 6.00 -5.03
C LEU A 86 4.10 4.97 -5.98
N ASN A 87 4.05 5.27 -7.28
CA ASN A 87 3.54 4.38 -8.31
C ASN A 87 4.44 3.15 -8.48
N ASP A 88 5.76 3.33 -8.39
CA ASP A 88 6.71 2.22 -8.43
C ASP A 88 6.49 1.27 -7.24
N TYR A 89 6.33 1.80 -6.01
CA TYR A 89 5.97 0.97 -4.85
C TYR A 89 4.61 0.29 -5.01
N TRP A 90 3.60 1.04 -5.47
CA TRP A 90 2.26 0.50 -5.66
C TRP A 90 2.25 -0.64 -6.67
N SER A 91 3.03 -0.55 -7.74
CA SER A 91 3.09 -1.60 -8.77
C SER A 91 3.49 -2.97 -8.22
N VAL A 92 4.37 -3.00 -7.20
CA VAL A 92 4.83 -4.22 -6.54
C VAL A 92 3.79 -4.75 -5.55
N LEU A 93 3.17 -3.85 -4.78
CA LEU A 93 2.22 -4.22 -3.71
C LEU A 93 0.83 -4.56 -4.24
N ARG A 94 0.41 -3.94 -5.36
CA ARG A 94 -0.96 -3.98 -5.88
C ARG A 94 -1.51 -5.40 -5.96
N THR A 95 -0.77 -6.33 -6.56
CA THR A 95 -1.26 -7.70 -6.79
C THR A 95 -1.51 -8.43 -5.48
N CYS A 96 -0.56 -8.34 -4.53
CA CYS A 96 -0.69 -9.01 -3.24
C CYS A 96 -1.83 -8.39 -2.41
N CYS A 97 -1.92 -7.06 -2.36
CA CYS A 97 -3.01 -6.38 -1.66
C CYS A 97 -4.37 -6.74 -2.28
N SER A 98 -4.49 -6.76 -3.60
CA SER A 98 -5.75 -7.10 -4.28
C SER A 98 -6.27 -8.49 -3.90
N VAL A 99 -5.39 -9.49 -3.88
CA VAL A 99 -5.75 -10.87 -3.50
C VAL A 99 -6.16 -10.94 -2.02
N LEU A 100 -5.40 -10.31 -1.12
CA LEU A 100 -5.72 -10.34 0.31
C LEU A 100 -7.01 -9.59 0.64
N VAL A 101 -7.28 -8.49 -0.06
CA VAL A 101 -8.54 -7.74 0.04
C VAL A 101 -9.70 -8.55 -0.52
N ALA A 102 -9.49 -9.34 -1.58
CA ALA A 102 -10.52 -10.21 -2.14
C ALA A 102 -10.89 -11.38 -1.21
N LEU A 103 -9.96 -11.77 -0.32
CA LEU A 103 -10.19 -12.75 0.72
C LEU A 103 -10.84 -12.15 1.98
N ASP A 104 -10.92 -10.81 2.10
CA ASP A 104 -11.64 -10.15 3.18
C ASP A 104 -13.15 -10.37 2.98
N PRO A 105 -13.84 -11.07 3.90
CA PRO A 105 -15.27 -11.34 3.76
C PRO A 105 -16.13 -10.07 3.75
N ASN A 106 -15.59 -8.93 4.19
CA ASN A 106 -16.28 -7.64 4.19
C ASN A 106 -16.21 -6.94 2.83
N ILE A 107 -15.42 -7.43 1.88
CA ILE A 107 -15.26 -6.83 0.56
C ILE A 107 -15.92 -7.72 -0.49
N LYS A 108 -16.73 -7.10 -1.35
CA LYS A 108 -17.33 -7.79 -2.49
C LYS A 108 -16.34 -7.81 -3.64
N LEU A 109 -16.16 -8.97 -4.29
CA LEU A 109 -15.38 -9.07 -5.54
C LEU A 109 -15.86 -8.11 -6.64
N SER A 110 -17.13 -7.71 -6.60
CA SER A 110 -17.72 -6.73 -7.53
C SER A 110 -17.21 -5.29 -7.34
N SER A 111 -16.50 -4.98 -6.24
CA SER A 111 -15.96 -3.62 -6.02
C SER A 111 -14.61 -3.39 -6.69
N PHE A 112 -14.00 -4.43 -7.28
CA PHE A 112 -12.73 -4.32 -7.98
C PHE A 112 -12.92 -3.80 -9.40
N ASP A 113 -11.89 -3.10 -9.92
CA ASP A 113 -11.85 -2.77 -11.34
C ASP A 113 -11.76 -4.06 -12.19
N SER A 114 -12.19 -3.99 -13.45
CA SER A 114 -12.30 -5.19 -14.31
C SER A 114 -10.98 -5.95 -14.46
N LYS A 115 -9.85 -5.23 -14.55
CA LYS A 115 -8.52 -5.83 -14.68
C LYS A 115 -8.12 -6.59 -13.41
N THR A 116 -8.32 -5.98 -12.25
CA THR A 116 -7.96 -6.56 -10.95
C THR A 116 -8.88 -7.73 -10.62
N ALA A 117 -10.18 -7.63 -10.95
CA ALA A 117 -11.14 -8.72 -10.78
C ALA A 117 -10.73 -9.98 -11.56
N ILE A 118 -10.28 -9.84 -12.80
CA ILE A 118 -9.79 -10.99 -13.60
C ILE A 118 -8.59 -11.65 -12.93
N ILE A 119 -7.57 -10.86 -12.53
CA ILE A 119 -6.36 -11.38 -11.89
C ILE A 119 -6.70 -12.11 -10.58
N VAL A 120 -7.54 -11.50 -9.75
CA VAL A 120 -8.00 -12.09 -8.49
C VAL A 120 -8.77 -13.37 -8.74
N HIS A 121 -9.66 -13.38 -9.74
CA HIS A 121 -10.46 -14.56 -10.08
C HIS A 121 -9.59 -15.72 -10.58
N GLU A 122 -8.65 -15.47 -11.50
CA GLU A 122 -7.70 -16.48 -11.97
C GLU A 122 -6.88 -17.07 -10.82
N LEU A 123 -6.41 -16.22 -9.92
CA LEU A 123 -5.60 -16.66 -8.79
C LEU A 123 -6.43 -17.46 -7.78
N LEU A 124 -7.63 -16.99 -7.40
CA LEU A 124 -8.54 -17.74 -6.52
C LEU A 124 -8.95 -19.07 -7.14
N TYR A 125 -9.24 -19.09 -8.44
CA TYR A 125 -9.58 -20.32 -9.15
C TYR A 125 -8.40 -21.30 -9.20
N SER A 126 -7.17 -20.82 -9.37
CA SER A 126 -5.97 -21.65 -9.34
C SER A 126 -5.77 -22.32 -7.97
N ILE A 127 -5.99 -21.57 -6.88
CA ILE A 127 -5.95 -22.08 -5.50
C ILE A 127 -7.05 -23.12 -5.31
N TYR A 128 -8.29 -22.79 -5.68
CA TYR A 128 -9.42 -23.72 -5.56
C TYR A 128 -9.17 -25.02 -6.32
N LYS A 129 -8.66 -24.94 -7.57
CA LYS A 129 -8.33 -26.11 -8.37
C LYS A 129 -7.29 -26.98 -7.67
N GLN A 130 -6.28 -26.39 -7.05
CA GLN A 130 -5.27 -27.11 -6.28
C GLN A 130 -5.87 -27.88 -5.09
N TYR A 131 -6.85 -27.32 -4.40
CA TYR A 131 -7.55 -28.01 -3.30
C TYR A 131 -8.59 -29.02 -3.76
N LYS A 132 -9.18 -28.83 -4.94
CA LYS A 132 -10.17 -29.74 -5.53
C LYS A 132 -9.53 -31.00 -6.10
N GLU A 133 -8.30 -30.91 -6.60
CA GLU A 133 -7.52 -32.09 -7.02
C GLU A 133 -7.31 -32.98 -5.78
N PRO A 134 -7.83 -34.23 -5.77
CA PRO A 134 -7.75 -35.08 -4.61
C PRO A 134 -6.28 -35.34 -4.30
N SER A 135 -5.80 -34.85 -3.16
CA SER A 135 -4.60 -35.40 -2.56
C SER A 135 -4.90 -36.87 -2.29
N SER A 136 -4.27 -37.73 -3.08
CA SER A 136 -4.42 -39.17 -3.01
C SER A 136 -3.98 -39.66 -1.62
N SER A 137 -4.95 -39.83 -0.72
CA SER A 137 -5.04 -40.83 0.37
C SER A 137 -5.78 -40.30 1.59
N VAL A 138 -7.12 -40.22 1.53
CA VAL A 138 -7.91 -40.31 2.76
C VAL A 138 -9.10 -41.20 2.51
N THR A 139 -9.03 -42.43 3.02
CA THR A 139 -10.15 -43.36 3.10
C THR A 139 -11.29 -42.72 3.89
N GLU A 140 -12.47 -42.71 3.30
CA GLU A 140 -13.71 -42.16 3.86
C GLU A 140 -14.16 -42.99 5.08
N ASP A 141 -14.03 -42.44 6.28
CA ASP A 141 -14.78 -42.90 7.44
C ASP A 141 -16.07 -42.09 7.55
N THR A 142 -17.18 -42.79 7.40
CA THR A 142 -18.54 -42.30 7.13
C THR A 142 -19.24 -41.82 8.42
N ASN A 143 -18.70 -40.81 9.11
CA ASN A 143 -19.38 -40.15 10.24
C ASN A 143 -18.91 -38.70 10.46
N ASP A 144 -19.07 -37.84 9.45
CA ASP A 144 -18.60 -36.45 9.50
C ASP A 144 -19.71 -35.44 9.84
N SER A 145 -19.85 -35.16 11.14
CA SER A 145 -20.34 -33.86 11.61
C SER A 145 -19.39 -32.75 11.10
N PRO A 146 -19.88 -31.55 10.73
CA PRO A 146 -19.02 -30.43 10.32
C PRO A 146 -17.90 -30.09 11.32
N ARG A 147 -18.08 -30.45 12.60
CA ARG A 147 -17.05 -30.32 13.65
C ARG A 147 -15.86 -31.27 13.47
N ASN A 148 -16.06 -32.43 12.87
CA ASN A 148 -15.00 -33.42 12.65
C ASN A 148 -14.08 -33.01 11.49
N TYR A 149 -14.62 -32.35 10.45
CA TYR A 149 -13.85 -31.77 9.34
C TYR A 149 -12.75 -30.82 9.82
N PHE A 150 -13.11 -29.79 10.59
CA PHE A 150 -12.12 -28.82 11.10
C PHE A 150 -11.17 -29.44 12.12
N ARG A 151 -11.59 -30.49 12.84
CA ARG A 151 -10.75 -31.19 13.82
C ARG A 151 -9.68 -32.05 13.15
N LYS A 152 -10.02 -32.68 12.02
CA LYS A 152 -9.12 -33.46 11.18
C LYS A 152 -8.04 -32.58 10.56
N HIS A 153 -8.42 -31.46 9.96
CA HIS A 153 -7.50 -30.53 9.32
C HIS A 153 -6.72 -29.62 10.30
N ARG A 154 -7.05 -29.62 11.60
CA ARG A 154 -6.26 -28.93 12.63
C ARG A 154 -4.94 -29.65 12.94
N ASN A 155 -4.88 -30.97 12.69
CA ASN A 155 -3.74 -31.82 13.03
C ASN A 155 -2.89 -32.19 11.81
N GLU A 156 -3.32 -31.82 10.60
CA GLU A 156 -2.54 -31.98 9.38
C GLU A 156 -1.54 -30.81 9.28
N SER A 157 -0.29 -31.05 9.67
CA SER A 157 0.81 -30.15 9.36
C SER A 157 0.94 -29.98 7.85
N LEU A 158 1.04 -28.73 7.37
CA LEU A 158 1.14 -28.37 5.96
C LEU A 158 2.12 -29.29 5.19
N PRO A 159 1.70 -29.91 4.07
CA PRO A 159 2.59 -30.75 3.28
C PRO A 159 3.73 -29.93 2.68
N THR A 160 4.96 -30.37 2.95
CA THR A 160 6.24 -29.75 2.60
C THR A 160 6.60 -29.90 1.11
N ASN A 161 5.68 -29.58 0.18
CA ASN A 161 6.04 -29.44 -1.23
C ASN A 161 6.27 -27.96 -1.56
N SER A 162 7.46 -27.49 -1.18
CA SER A 162 7.86 -26.09 -1.11
C SER A 162 8.11 -25.40 -2.45
N ASN A 163 8.09 -26.13 -3.58
CA ASN A 163 8.75 -25.64 -4.80
C ASN A 163 7.86 -24.73 -5.67
N VAL A 164 6.53 -24.89 -5.62
CA VAL A 164 5.59 -24.06 -6.41
C VAL A 164 5.06 -22.88 -5.59
N LEU A 165 4.77 -23.10 -4.30
CA LEU A 165 4.52 -22.04 -3.32
C LEU A 165 5.72 -21.08 -3.24
N MET A 166 6.96 -21.58 -3.35
CA MET A 166 8.13 -20.71 -3.42
C MET A 166 8.10 -19.76 -4.62
N ASN A 167 7.60 -20.18 -5.79
CA ASN A 167 7.65 -19.38 -7.02
C ASN A 167 6.50 -18.37 -7.13
N THR A 168 5.29 -18.71 -6.64
CA THR A 168 4.16 -17.77 -6.58
C THR A 168 4.20 -16.87 -5.34
N LEU A 169 4.82 -17.35 -4.25
CA LEU A 169 5.15 -16.53 -3.08
C LEU A 169 6.57 -15.97 -3.13
N GLN A 170 7.34 -16.11 -4.22
CA GLN A 170 8.65 -15.43 -4.37
C GLN A 170 8.49 -13.92 -4.12
N PRO A 171 7.47 -13.24 -4.69
CA PRO A 171 7.18 -11.84 -4.38
C PRO A 171 6.84 -11.66 -2.90
N LEU A 172 6.04 -12.55 -2.31
CA LEU A 172 5.65 -12.48 -0.90
C LEU A 172 6.80 -12.78 0.08
N LYS A 173 7.74 -13.66 -0.27
CA LYS A 173 8.98 -13.91 0.48
C LYS A 173 9.91 -12.73 0.34
N LYS A 174 10.05 -12.14 -0.85
CA LYS A 174 10.80 -10.90 -1.08
C LYS A 174 10.19 -9.74 -0.29
N ILE A 175 8.86 -9.62 -0.26
CA ILE A 175 8.12 -8.64 0.54
C ILE A 175 8.25 -8.93 2.04
N VAL A 176 8.19 -10.18 2.50
CA VAL A 176 8.39 -10.55 3.91
C VAL A 176 9.84 -10.35 4.34
N THR A 177 10.82 -10.54 3.46
CA THR A 177 12.23 -10.22 3.73
C THR A 177 12.49 -8.71 3.71
N LEU A 178 11.88 -7.97 2.78
CA LEU A 178 11.93 -6.49 2.75
C LEU A 178 11.22 -5.91 3.97
N TRP A 179 10.03 -6.40 4.31
CA TRP A 179 9.25 -5.98 5.48
C TRP A 179 9.93 -6.34 6.80
N ASN A 180 10.64 -7.48 6.88
CA ASN A 180 11.42 -7.83 8.07
C ASN A 180 12.81 -7.17 8.13
N SER A 181 13.42 -6.78 7.01
CA SER A 181 14.64 -5.96 7.02
C SER A 181 14.35 -4.48 7.26
N GLU A 182 13.18 -3.99 6.84
CA GLU A 182 12.71 -2.61 6.95
C GLU A 182 11.59 -2.47 8.00
N LYS A 183 11.60 -3.30 9.05
CA LYS A 183 10.60 -3.25 10.14
C LYS A 183 10.53 -1.88 10.84
N HIS A 184 11.52 -1.03 10.59
CA HIS A 184 11.53 0.37 10.98
C HIS A 184 11.50 1.34 9.79
N ASP A 185 11.84 0.92 8.57
CA ASP A 185 12.15 1.85 7.48
C ASP A 185 11.00 2.20 6.54
N LEU A 186 9.87 1.50 6.45
CA LEU A 186 8.80 1.95 5.54
C LEU A 186 8.00 3.13 6.09
N LEU A 187 7.73 3.15 7.40
CA LEU A 187 7.15 4.31 8.10
C LEU A 187 8.18 5.43 8.25
N ILE A 188 9.45 5.08 8.49
CA ILE A 188 10.55 6.05 8.57
C ILE A 188 10.97 6.57 7.17
N CYS A 189 10.83 5.84 6.06
CA CYS A 189 11.18 6.32 4.71
C CYS A 189 10.12 7.26 4.15
N ILE A 190 8.86 7.13 4.57
CA ILE A 190 7.82 8.12 4.29
C ILE A 190 8.03 9.40 5.14
N ILE A 191 8.61 9.28 6.33
CA ILE A 191 8.85 10.41 7.26
C ILE A 191 10.24 11.08 7.08
N LEU A 192 11.28 10.34 6.69
CA LEU A 192 12.68 10.78 6.56
C LEU A 192 13.14 10.89 5.09
N GLY A 193 12.39 10.38 4.11
CA GLY A 193 12.72 10.51 2.69
C GLY A 193 12.60 11.93 2.10
N PHE A 194 12.46 12.94 2.96
CA PHE A 194 12.51 14.37 2.64
C PHE A 194 13.88 15.02 2.95
N GLN A 195 14.86 14.28 3.44
CA GLN A 195 16.25 14.71 3.53
C GLN A 195 17.15 13.76 2.74
N GLU A 196 17.37 14.08 1.46
CA GLU A 196 18.66 14.02 0.74
C GLU A 196 18.50 14.57 -0.68
#